data_AF-A0A1V0N1K2-F1
#
_entry.id   AF-A0A1V0N1K2-F1
#
_cell.length_a   1.000
_cell.length_b   1.000
_cell.length_c   1.000
_cell.angle_alpha   90.00
_cell.angle_beta   90.00
_cell.angle_gamma   90.00
#
_symmetry.space_group_name_H-M   'P 1'
#
loop_
_entity.id
_entity.type
_entity.pdbx_description
1 polymer ?
#
loop_
_entity_poly.entity_id
_entity_poly.type
_entity_poly.pdbx_seq_one_letter_code
_entity_poly.pdbx_strand_id
1 'polypeptide(L)' 'MVKAFDINNFNERKQFEIRLQIALLHNTLKIKANSKNPDKYDEYIEERIEKIRALVDTTAKFTITDKDKVIYSSETIKNS' A
#
# COMPACT_ATOMS: atom_id res chain seq x y z
N MET A 1 4.39 -9.45 15.65
CA MET A 1 4.11 -8.02 15.84
C MET A 1 3.96 -7.35 14.48
N VAL A 2 2.88 -6.60 14.27
CA VAL A 2 2.71 -5.74 13.09
C VAL A 2 3.44 -4.43 13.38
N LYS A 3 4.37 -4.01 12.51
CA LYS A 3 5.03 -2.71 12.65
C LYS A 3 4.06 -1.60 12.29
N ALA A 4 4.06 -0.50 13.05
CA ALA A 4 3.28 0.68 12.71
C ALA A 4 4.22 1.82 12.31
N PHE A 5 3.94 2.45 11.17
CA PHE A 5 4.66 3.63 10.69
C PHE A 5 3.71 4.82 10.61
N ASP A 6 4.01 5.90 11.31
CA ASP A 6 3.35 7.18 11.06
C ASP A 6 4.00 7.85 9.85
N ILE A 7 3.19 8.16 8.84
CA ILE A 7 3.67 8.78 7.62
C ILE A 7 4.30 10.14 7.88
N ASN A 8 3.85 10.87 8.90
CA ASN A 8 4.35 12.20 9.24
C ASN A 8 5.79 12.17 9.77
N ASN A 9 6.33 10.99 10.11
CA ASN A 9 7.71 10.81 10.54
C ASN A 9 8.71 10.64 9.36
N PHE A 10 8.22 10.53 8.12
CA PHE A 10 9.09 10.50 6.94
C PHE A 10 9.36 11.91 6.39
N ASN A 11 10.40 12.07 5.58
CA ASN A 11 10.61 13.31 4.83
C ASN A 11 9.51 13.52 3.77
N GLU A 12 9.26 14.78 3.40
CA GLU A 12 8.17 15.17 2.49
C GLU A 12 8.15 14.38 1.18
N ARG A 13 9.33 14.16 0.57
CA ARG A 13 9.44 13.38 -0.67
C ARG A 13 8.93 11.96 -0.48
N LYS A 14 9.36 11.31 0.59
CA LYS A 14 8.97 9.94 0.94
C LYS A 14 7.50 9.86 1.35
N GLN A 15 6.97 10.87 2.05
CA GLN A 15 5.55 10.98 2.35
C GLN A 15 4.71 10.99 1.07
N PHE A 16 5.09 11.84 0.12
CA PHE A 16 4.42 11.93 -1.17
C PHE A 16 4.45 10.61 -1.93
N GLU A 17 5.63 9.98 -2.04
CA GLU A 17 5.77 8.70 -2.75
C GLU A 17 4.92 7.59 -2.12
N ILE A 18 4.90 7.47 -0.79
CA ILE A 18 4.07 6.49 -0.08
C ILE A 18 2.58 6.73 -0.38
N ARG A 19 2.10 7.99 -0.25
CA ARG A 19 0.70 8.34 -0.54
C ARG A 19 0.33 8.03 -2.00
N LEU A 20 1.23 8.32 -2.93
CA LEU A 20 1.05 8.03 -4.35
C LEU A 20 0.90 6.54 -4.60
N GLN A 21 1.81 5.70 -4.08
CA GLN A 21 1.72 4.25 -4.28
C GLN A 21 0.44 3.66 -3.66
N ILE A 22 0.04 4.12 -2.46
CA ILE A 22 -1.22 3.70 -1.83
C ILE A 22 -2.43 4.10 -2.67
N ALA A 23 -2.46 5.34 -3.20
CA ALA A 23 -3.56 5.82 -4.03
C ALA A 23 -3.68 5.01 -5.34
N LEU A 24 -2.55 4.72 -6.00
CA LEU A 24 -2.50 3.88 -7.19
C LEU A 24 -3.01 2.47 -6.90
N LEU A 25 -2.55 1.86 -5.81
CA LEU A 25 -3.01 0.54 -5.38
C LEU A 25 -4.52 0.51 -5.14
N HIS A 26 -5.05 1.45 -4.35
CA HIS A 26 -6.49 1.52 -4.08
C HIS A 26 -7.31 1.74 -5.35
N ASN A 27 -6.82 2.55 -6.29
CA ASN A 27 -7.48 2.74 -7.57
C ASN A 27 -7.51 1.43 -8.37
N THR A 28 -6.38 0.74 -8.49
CA THR A 28 -6.30 -0.55 -9.19
C THR A 28 -7.19 -1.61 -8.56
N LEU A 29 -7.25 -1.70 -7.23
CA LEU A 29 -8.15 -2.64 -6.54
C LEU A 29 -9.63 -2.33 -6.84
N LYS A 30 -10.02 -1.06 -6.89
CA LYS A 30 -11.37 -0.64 -7.28
C LYS A 30 -11.70 -1.00 -8.73
N ILE A 31 -10.75 -0.82 -9.64
CA ILE A 31 -10.91 -1.18 -11.06
C ILE A 31 -11.01 -2.71 -11.19
N LYS A 32 -10.12 -3.47 -10.53
CA LYS A 32 -10.12 -4.94 -10.52
C LYS A 32 -11.48 -5.49 -10.07
N ALA A 33 -12.05 -4.94 -9.00
CA ALA A 33 -13.34 -5.38 -8.46
C ALA A 33 -14.52 -5.25 -9.45
N ASN A 34 -14.40 -4.39 -10.47
CA ASN A 34 -15.44 -4.16 -11.48
C ASN A 34 -15.03 -4.63 -12.89
N SER A 35 -13.87 -5.25 -13.03
CA SER A 35 -13.33 -5.65 -14.33
C SER A 35 -13.85 -7.01 -14.77
N LYS A 36 -14.01 -7.18 -16.10
CA LYS A 36 -14.27 -8.49 -16.72
C LYS A 36 -13.06 -9.43 -16.69
N ASN A 37 -11.85 -8.88 -16.53
CA ASN A 37 -10.59 -9.63 -16.49
C ASN A 37 -9.74 -9.14 -15.30
N PRO A 38 -10.07 -9.56 -14.05
CA PRO A 38 -9.42 -9.07 -12.84
C PRO A 38 -7.94 -9.48 -12.73
N ASP A 39 -7.56 -10.62 -13.29
CA ASP A 39 -6.21 -11.19 -13.15
C ASP A 39 -5.13 -10.32 -13.82
N LYS A 40 -5.52 -9.49 -14.80
CA LYS A 40 -4.61 -8.56 -15.50
C LYS A 40 -4.02 -7.47 -14.59
N TYR A 41 -4.59 -7.29 -13.40
CA TYR A 41 -4.14 -6.27 -12.46
C TYR A 41 -3.23 -6.83 -11.36
N ASP A 42 -3.04 -8.14 -11.28
CA ASP A 42 -2.34 -8.79 -10.17
C ASP A 42 -0.87 -8.41 -10.12
N GLU A 43 -0.17 -8.48 -11.25
CA GLU A 43 1.22 -8.04 -11.36
C GLU A 43 1.38 -6.56 -10.97
N TYR A 44 0.48 -5.69 -11.44
CA TYR A 44 0.51 -4.27 -11.07
C TYR A 44 0.27 -4.07 -9.58
N ILE A 45 -0.66 -4.82 -8.98
CA ILE A 45 -0.94 -4.77 -7.53
C ILE A 45 0.29 -5.19 -6.74
N GLU A 46 0.90 -6.32 -7.10
CA GLU A 46 2.13 -6.84 -6.47
C GLU A 46 3.26 -5.81 -6.52
N GLU A 47 3.52 -5.22 -7.70
CA GLU A 47 4.55 -4.19 -7.81
C GLU A 47 4.29 -2.97 -6.89
N ARG A 48 3.02 -2.57 -6.70
CA ARG A 48 2.71 -1.42 -5.81
C ARG A 48 2.95 -1.79 -4.35
N ILE A 49 2.60 -3.02 -3.94
CA ILE A 49 2.88 -3.53 -2.59
C ILE A 49 4.39 -3.57 -2.32
N GLU A 50 5.17 -4.08 -3.27
CA GLU A 50 6.63 -4.13 -3.17
C GLU A 50 7.25 -2.74 -3.07
N LYS A 51 6.79 -1.77 -3.88
CA LYS A 51 7.24 -0.37 -3.77
C LYS A 51 6.93 0.23 -2.41
N ILE A 52 5.71 0.04 -1.88
CA ILE A 52 5.35 0.53 -0.54
C ILE A 52 6.26 -0.11 0.51
N ARG A 53 6.52 -1.42 0.39
CA ARG A 53 7.39 -2.18 1.28
C ARG A 53 8.84 -1.67 1.26
N ALA A 54 9.38 -1.39 0.08
CA ALA A 54 10.72 -0.85 -0.09
C ALA A 54 10.82 0.58 0.49
N LEU A 55 9.77 1.40 0.33
CA LEU A 55 9.72 2.72 0.92
C LEU A 55 9.76 2.65 2.46
N VAL A 56 9.01 1.75 3.11
CA VAL A 56 9.04 1.62 4.58
C VAL A 56 10.18 0.74 5.13
N ASP A 57 11.03 0.21 4.24
CA ASP A 57 12.18 -0.65 4.54
C ASP A 57 11.84 -1.77 5.54
N THR A 58 10.87 -2.60 5.20
CA THR A 58 10.54 -3.73 6.07
C THR A 58 10.06 -4.97 5.33
N THR A 59 10.48 -6.14 5.81
CA THR A 59 9.98 -7.45 5.35
C THR A 59 8.85 -7.99 6.23
N ALA A 60 8.62 -7.39 7.40
CA ALA A 60 7.54 -7.76 8.31
C ALA A 60 6.16 -7.30 7.82
N LYS A 61 5.10 -7.75 8.48
CA LYS A 61 3.77 -7.14 8.38
C LYS A 61 3.80 -5.74 8.99
N PHE A 62 3.20 -4.78 8.31
CA PHE A 62 3.13 -3.39 8.74
C PHE A 62 1.82 -2.68 8.37
N THR A 63 1.55 -1.59 9.08
CA THR A 63 0.52 -0.58 8.79
C THR A 63 1.17 0.79 8.63
N ILE A 64 0.53 1.64 7.83
CA ILE A 64 0.89 3.05 7.71
C ILE A 64 -0.29 3.89 8.18
N THR A 65 -0.03 4.79 9.13
CA THR A 65 -1.01 5.74 9.67
C THR A 65 -0.71 7.15 9.19
N ASP A 66 -1.77 7.94 9.09
CA ASP A 66 -1.71 9.40 8.97
C ASP A 66 -2.47 9.98 10.15
N LYS A 67 -1.72 10.44 11.16
CA LYS A 67 -2.25 10.75 12.50
C LYS A 67 -2.97 9.52 13.07
N ASP A 68 -4.27 9.62 13.33
CA ASP A 68 -5.09 8.55 13.90
C ASP A 68 -5.73 7.63 12.84
N LYS A 69 -5.50 7.90 11.54
CA LYS A 69 -6.14 7.14 10.45
C LYS A 69 -5.18 6.14 9.84
N VAL A 70 -5.55 4.86 9.83
CA VAL A 70 -4.85 3.86 9.00
C VAL A 70 -5.11 4.14 7.53
N ILE A 71 -4.05 4.39 6.77
CA ILE A 71 -4.13 4.64 5.32
C ILE A 71 -3.70 3.42 4.50
N TYR A 72 -2.99 2.47 5.11
CA TYR A 72 -2.57 1.22 4.48
C TYR A 72 -2.31 0.12 5.51
N SER A 73 -2.67 -1.12 5.17
CA SER A 73 -2.31 -2.32 5.93
C SER A 73 -1.84 -3.41 4.98
N SER A 74 -0.66 -3.96 5.25
CA SER A 74 -0.12 -5.10 4.49
C SER A 74 -0.79 -6.44 4.81
N GLU A 75 -1.63 -6.51 5.85
CA GLU A 75 -2.37 -7.74 6.18
C GLU A 75 -3.61 -7.92 5.31
N THR A 76 -4.25 -6.82 4.91
CA THR A 76 -5.55 -6.85 4.21
C THR A 76 -5.43 -7.30 2.75
N ILE A 77 -4.21 -7.45 2.22
CA ILE A 77 -3.99 -7.78 0.80
C ILE A 77 -3.80 -9.28 0.56
N LYS A 78 -3.66 -10.09 1.63
CA LYS A 78 -3.77 -11.55 1.53
C LYS A 78 -5.23 -11.94 1.69
N ASN A 79 -6.05 -11.76 0.66
CA ASN A 79 -7.30 -12.51 0.44
C ASN A 79 -7.89 -12.10 -0.93
N SER A 80 -7.40 -12.73 -1.99
CA SER A 80 -8.13 -12.98 -3.22
C SER A 80 -7.59 -14.27 -3.80
#